data_AF-A0A3B9ANW2-F1
#
_entry.id   AF-A0A3B9ANW2-F1
#
_cell.length_a   1.000
_cell.length_b   1.000
_cell.length_c   1.000
_cell.angle_alpha   90.00
_cell.angle_beta   90.00
_cell.angle_gamma   90.00
#
_symmetry.space_group_name_H-M   'P 1'
#
loop_
_entity.id
_entity.type
_entity.pdbx_description
1 polymer ?
#
loop_
_entity_poly.entity_id
_entity_poly.type
_entity_poly.pdbx_seq_one_letter_code
_entity_poly.pdbx_strand_id
1 'polypeptide(L)' 'MQGLHQFIPTEVKATYINQLLRVGFDTLDFGSFVSPKAIPQMRDTAEVLSKLDLHASRTKLLAIVANERCAEEA' A
#
# COMPACT_ATOMS: atom_id res chain seq x y z
N MET A 1 -8.68 1.45 2.31
CA MET A 1 -8.61 -0.01 2.59
C MET A 1 -8.59 -0.35 4.09
N GLN A 2 -7.98 0.47 4.96
CA GLN A 2 -7.68 0.12 6.37
C GLN A 2 -8.88 -0.20 7.27
N GLY A 3 -10.02 0.46 7.09
CA GLY A 3 -11.21 0.27 7.93
C GLY A 3 -11.99 -1.01 7.69
N LEU A 4 -11.50 -1.92 6.83
CA LEU A 4 -12.17 -3.18 6.52
C LEU A 4 -11.74 -4.27 7.52
N HIS A 5 -12.72 -5.02 8.03
CA HIS A 5 -12.47 -6.09 9.00
C HIS A 5 -11.93 -7.37 8.35
N GLN A 6 -12.42 -7.72 7.16
CA GLN A 6 -11.95 -8.89 6.44
C GLN A 6 -10.62 -8.59 5.77
N PHE A 7 -9.63 -9.46 6.01
CA PHE A 7 -8.34 -9.32 5.36
C PHE A 7 -8.49 -9.46 3.85
N ILE A 8 -8.06 -8.43 3.10
CA ILE A 8 -7.98 -8.52 1.64
C ILE A 8 -6.64 -9.18 1.29
N PRO A 9 -6.61 -10.26 0.51
CA PRO A 9 -5.36 -10.91 0.10
C PRO A 9 -4.41 -9.95 -0.61
N THR A 10 -3.10 -10.12 -0.40
CA THR A 10 -2.04 -9.27 -0.98
C THR A 10 -2.21 -9.09 -2.49
N GLU A 11 -2.44 -10.19 -3.22
CA GLU A 11 -2.59 -10.16 -4.69
C GLU A 11 -3.76 -9.30 -5.15
N VAL A 12 -4.87 -9.33 -4.40
CA VAL A 12 -6.06 -8.53 -4.72
C VAL A 12 -5.76 -7.05 -4.52
N LYS A 13 -5.05 -6.68 -3.44
CA LYS A 13 -4.60 -5.30 -3.21
C LYS A 13 -3.67 -4.83 -4.31
N ALA A 14 -2.64 -5.61 -4.65
CA ALA A 14 -1.67 -5.26 -5.68
C ALA A 14 -2.33 -5.10 -7.06
N THR A 15 -3.22 -6.02 -7.43
CA THR A 15 -4.00 -5.95 -8.67
C THR A 15 -4.82 -4.66 -8.74
N TYR A 16 -5.51 -4.33 -7.64
CA TYR A 16 -6.33 -3.13 -7.56
C TYR A 16 -5.48 -1.85 -7.68
N ILE A 17 -4.37 -1.76 -6.94
CA ILE A 17 -3.47 -0.59 -7.00
C ILE A 17 -2.87 -0.45 -8.40
N ASN A 18 -2.44 -1.53 -9.04
CA ASN A 18 -1.94 -1.52 -10.41
C ASN A 18 -2.97 -1.01 -11.43
N GLN A 19 -4.26 -1.28 -11.21
CA GLN A 19 -5.32 -0.69 -12.03
C GLN A 19 -5.43 0.83 -11.81
N LEU A 20 -5.32 1.30 -10.56
CA LEU A 20 -5.35 2.73 -10.24
C LEU A 20 -4.13 3.47 -10.79
N LEU A 21 -2.94 2.85 -10.79
CA LEU A 21 -1.72 3.44 -11.36
C LEU A 21 -1.83 3.74 -12.86
N ARG A 22 -2.69 3.02 -13.59
CA ARG A 22 -2.98 3.27 -15.02
C ARG A 22 -3.91 4.45 -15.24
N VAL A 23 -4.68 4.86 -14.23
CA VAL A 23 -5.56 6.03 -14.31
C VAL A 23 -4.75 7.32 -14.34
N GLY A 24 -3.58 7.34 -13.68
CA GLY A 24 -2.65 8.47 -13.73
C GLY A 24 -2.98 9.61 -12.78
N PHE A 25 -3.43 9.31 -11.56
CA PHE A 25 -3.51 10.30 -10.48
C PHE A 25 -2.13 10.93 -10.20
N ASP A 26 -2.07 12.17 -9.70
CA ASP A 26 -0.77 12.76 -9.31
C ASP A 26 -0.11 11.97 -8.18
N THR A 27 -0.89 11.62 -7.15
CA THR A 27 -0.43 10.88 -5.98
C THR A 27 -1.47 9.84 -5.58
N LEU A 28 -1.01 8.64 -5.19
CA LEU A 28 -1.84 7.55 -4.70
C LEU A 28 -1.38 7.11 -3.31
N ASP A 29 -2.27 7.23 -2.33
CA ASP A 29 -2.11 6.59 -1.02
C ASP A 29 -2.35 5.08 -1.19
N PHE A 30 -1.25 4.33 -1.26
CA PHE A 30 -1.30 2.90 -1.59
C PHE A 30 -1.32 2.01 -0.34
N GLY A 31 -0.91 2.53 0.82
CA GLY A 31 -0.71 1.69 2.00
C GLY A 31 -0.14 2.43 3.21
N SER A 32 0.18 1.68 4.26
CA SER A 32 0.76 2.24 5.47
C SER A 32 1.66 1.27 6.21
N PHE A 33 2.71 1.79 6.82
CA PHE A 33 3.61 1.11 7.73
C PHE A 33 3.20 1.50 9.16
N VAL A 34 2.44 0.59 9.77
CA VAL A 34 1.80 0.77 11.08
C VAL A 34 1.86 -0.56 11.84
N SER A 35 1.53 -0.54 13.13
CA SER A 35 1.46 -1.78 13.91
C SER A 35 0.46 -2.78 13.28
N PRO A 36 0.91 -3.97 12.84
CA PRO A 36 0.02 -4.98 12.26
C PRO A 36 -0.93 -5.59 13.29
N LYS A 37 -0.62 -5.42 14.59
CA LYS A 37 -1.53 -5.77 15.67
C LYS A 37 -2.71 -4.79 15.76
N ALA A 38 -2.43 -3.49 15.55
CA ALA A 38 -3.46 -2.44 15.63
C ALA A 38 -4.29 -2.38 14.35
N ILE A 39 -3.63 -2.49 13.18
CA ILE A 39 -4.27 -2.43 11.86
C ILE A 39 -3.86 -3.68 11.05
N PRO A 40 -4.49 -4.85 11.30
CA PRO A 40 -4.13 -6.11 10.64
C PRO A 40 -4.22 -6.06 9.12
N GLN A 41 -5.08 -5.19 8.59
CA GLN A 41 -5.29 -5.01 7.16
C GLN A 41 -4.05 -4.50 6.43
N MET A 42 -3.10 -3.85 7.10
CA MET A 42 -1.87 -3.26 6.52
C MET A 42 -0.61 -4.07 6.78
N ARG A 43 -0.72 -5.28 7.34
CA ARG A 43 0.44 -6.11 7.71
C ARG A 43 1.32 -6.54 6.53
N ASP A 44 0.82 -6.39 5.31
CA ASP A 44 1.40 -6.84 4.04
C ASP A 44 1.78 -5.67 3.11
N THR A 45 1.84 -4.42 3.61
CA THR A 45 2.14 -3.23 2.79
C THR A 45 3.44 -3.37 1.99
N ALA A 46 4.53 -3.87 2.61
CA ALA A 46 5.79 -4.09 1.91
C ALA A 46 5.68 -5.14 0.79
N GLU A 47 4.90 -6.20 1.02
CA GLU A 47 4.66 -7.25 0.02
C GLU A 47 3.83 -6.69 -1.14
N VAL A 48 2.81 -5.87 -0.86
CA VAL A 48 2.03 -5.17 -1.88
C VAL A 48 2.91 -4.26 -2.73
N LEU A 49 3.78 -3.46 -2.10
CA LEU A 49 4.72 -2.56 -2.79
C LEU A 49 5.59 -3.31 -3.79
N SER A 50 6.12 -4.48 -3.40
CA SER A 50 6.97 -5.32 -4.26
C SER A 50 6.27 -5.84 -5.53
N LYS A 51 4.93 -5.80 -5.58
CA LYS A 51 4.09 -6.28 -6.69
C LYS A 51 3.52 -5.15 -7.55
N LEU A 52 3.88 -3.90 -7.27
CA LEU A 52 3.39 -2.76 -8.05
C LEU A 52 4.20 -2.58 -9.34
N ASP A 53 3.50 -2.37 -10.46
CA ASP A 53 4.10 -2.03 -11.74
C ASP A 53 4.23 -0.50 -11.86
N LEU A 54 5.43 0.00 -11.52
CA LEU A 54 5.72 1.42 -11.49
C LEU A 54 6.31 1.94 -12.81
N HIS A 55 6.71 1.05 -13.72
CA HIS A 55 7.44 1.45 -14.93
C HIS A 55 6.60 2.31 -15.88
N ALA A 56 5.29 2.09 -15.91
CA ALA A 56 4.37 2.78 -16.82
C ALA A 56 3.65 3.97 -16.18
N SER A 57 3.81 4.22 -14.88
CA SER A 57 3.04 5.23 -14.15
C SER A 57 3.88 6.45 -13.79
N ARG A 58 3.27 7.64 -13.88
CA ARG A 58 3.81 8.89 -13.32
C ARG A 58 3.25 9.20 -11.94
N THR A 59 2.33 8.38 -11.45
CA THR A 59 1.70 8.56 -10.14
C THR A 59 2.73 8.38 -9.04
N LYS A 60 2.80 9.35 -8.12
CA LYS A 60 3.63 9.26 -6.92
C LYS A 60 2.97 8.33 -5.92
N LEU A 61 3.76 7.49 -5.28
CA LEU A 61 3.28 6.67 -4.18
C LEU A 61 3.40 7.42 -2.86
N LEU A 62 2.34 7.34 -2.05
CA LEU A 62 2.31 7.82 -0.68
C LEU A 62 2.00 6.65 0.25
N ALA A 63 2.76 6.54 1.34
CA ALA A 63 2.48 5.64 2.44
C ALA A 63 2.45 6.41 3.76
N ILE A 64 1.52 6.05 4.65
CA ILE A 64 1.52 6.56 6.02
C ILE A 64 2.53 5.79 6.85
N VAL A 65 3.38 6.52 7.58
CA VAL A 65 4.39 5.96 8.48
C VAL A 65 4.10 6.44 9.89
N ALA A 66 3.80 5.50 10.81
CA ALA A 66 3.33 5.87 12.15
C ALA A 66 4.44 6.31 13.13
N ASN A 67 5.68 5.86 12.94
CA ASN A 67 6.83 6.17 13.79
C ASN A 67 8.15 5.84 13.08
N GLU A 68 9.28 6.13 13.71
CA GLU A 68 10.63 5.93 13.16
C GLU A 68 10.92 4.49 12.74
N ARG A 69 10.52 3.50 13.55
CA ARG A 69 10.69 2.08 13.18
C ARG A 69 9.93 1.75 11.89
N CYS A 70 8.69 2.21 11.77
CA CYS A 70 7.91 2.03 10.54
C CYS A 70 8.55 2.74 9.34
N ALA A 71 9.34 3.79 9.56
CA ALA A 71 10.09 4.49 8.50
C ALA A 71 11.28 3.66 8.00
N GLU A 72 11.93 2.90 8.87
CA GLU A 72 13.00 1.96 8.49
C GLU A 72 12.47 0.75 7.70
N GLU A 73 11.21 0.38 7.93
CA GLU A 73 10.53 -0.72 7.24
C GLU A 73 9.94 -0.32 5.87
N ALA A 74 9.84 0.98 5.59
CA ALA A 74 9.19 1.56 4.41
C ALA A 74 10.14 1.73 3.22
#